data_AF-M3VC39-F1
#
_entry.id   AF-M3VC39-F1
#
_cell.length_a   1.000
_cell.length_b   1.000
_cell.length_c   1.000
_cell.angle_alpha   90.00
_cell.angle_beta   90.00
_cell.angle_gamma   90.00
#
_symmetry.space_group_name_H-M   'P 1'
#
loop_
_entity.id
_entity.type
_entity.pdbx_description
1 polymer ?
#
loop_
_entity_poly.entity_id
_entity_poly.type
_entity_poly.pdbx_seq_one_letter_code
_entity_poly.pdbx_strand_id
1 'polypeptide(L)'
;MPFRRNGPLFALVAAVAVVAGLFVAPPPPAAAEPAVQWLCRPGSLDPCDLKNDRTDLLTGKTHPATVTPDSAKKADCFYVYPTVTDQPSLLADKKPVPSVQSIARFQAASFNDLCRVYAPVYRQMTLWGLSPAMMASWVGNRDIPNTSYGDVKRAWQKYLRDDNKGRPVIFIGHSQGTMMLRKLIREEIDPKPELRRKMVGAFLMGGNVMTARGKTTGGDFRNTPICTRRAQTGCVVAYSTELVGLPSLFGNSSLDALSTPMNLPTGPAFQVACTDPDRLSGDYSPAAATVPSRPYAASMIAFLMKVSTFPGDLPTSKSTWTTGPGRWKVNCVNPSGFHRLHGTPVVPQHFNELPLFDSHLVDLNLGIEKLHSIAAQQLAAYR
;
A
#
# COMPACT_ATOMS: atom_id res chain seq x y z
N MET A 1 16.21 -108.15 29.25
CA MET A 1 16.03 -108.57 27.84
C MET A 1 15.66 -107.34 27.01
N PRO A 2 16.12 -107.25 25.75
CA PRO A 2 16.76 -106.05 25.19
C PRO A 2 15.87 -105.30 24.17
N PHE A 3 16.16 -104.03 23.88
CA PHE A 3 16.64 -103.57 22.56
C PHE A 3 16.73 -102.04 22.45
N ARG A 4 17.82 -101.61 21.81
CA ARG A 4 18.11 -100.27 21.29
C ARG A 4 17.02 -99.76 20.34
N ARG A 5 16.84 -98.43 20.26
CA ARG A 5 16.89 -97.71 18.97
C ARG A 5 17.18 -96.21 19.12
N ASN A 6 17.97 -95.73 18.16
CA ASN A 6 18.71 -94.48 18.09
C ASN A 6 17.85 -93.21 17.82
N GLY A 7 18.32 -92.07 18.36
CA GLY A 7 18.34 -90.65 17.89
C GLY A 7 17.26 -90.06 16.96
N PRO A 8 17.05 -88.72 16.96
CA PRO A 8 18.13 -87.81 16.57
C PRO A 8 18.22 -86.45 17.32
N LEU A 9 19.38 -85.82 17.10
CA LEU A 9 19.77 -84.43 17.33
C LEU A 9 18.62 -83.40 17.14
N PHE A 10 18.45 -82.48 18.09
CA PHE A 10 17.86 -81.17 17.85
C PHE A 10 18.88 -80.08 18.16
N ALA A 11 19.23 -79.32 17.11
CA ALA A 11 20.13 -78.19 17.14
C ALA A 11 19.50 -77.00 17.88
N LEU A 12 20.26 -76.39 18.78
CA LEU A 12 19.91 -75.12 19.43
C LEU A 12 20.11 -73.98 18.41
N VAL A 13 19.03 -73.35 17.95
CA VAL A 13 19.09 -72.09 17.19
C VAL A 13 19.01 -70.94 18.17
N ALA A 14 20.13 -70.23 18.36
CA ALA A 14 20.18 -68.98 19.10
C ALA A 14 19.62 -67.84 18.23
N ALA A 15 18.51 -67.25 18.65
CA ALA A 15 17.93 -66.07 17.99
C ALA A 15 18.74 -64.82 18.37
N VAL A 16 19.49 -64.27 17.41
CA VAL A 16 20.12 -62.94 17.53
C VAL A 16 19.06 -61.88 17.19
N ALA A 17 18.59 -61.16 18.20
CA ALA A 17 17.72 -60.00 18.00
C ALA A 17 18.56 -58.79 17.56
N VAL A 18 18.43 -58.39 16.29
CA VAL A 18 19.01 -57.15 15.76
C VAL A 18 18.10 -55.99 16.16
N VAL A 19 18.53 -55.18 17.13
CA VAL A 19 17.89 -53.90 17.46
C VAL A 19 18.36 -52.87 16.45
N ALA A 20 17.53 -52.59 15.44
CA ALA A 20 17.75 -51.48 14.53
C ALA A 20 17.39 -50.16 15.25
N GLY A 21 18.41 -49.44 15.72
CA GLY A 21 18.25 -48.08 16.24
C GLY A 21 17.86 -47.13 15.11
N LEU A 22 16.63 -46.63 15.14
CA LEU A 22 16.19 -45.52 14.29
C LEU A 22 16.85 -44.23 14.78
N PHE A 23 17.96 -43.86 14.15
CA PHE A 23 18.50 -42.50 14.27
C PHE A 23 17.56 -41.53 13.56
N VAL A 24 16.68 -40.88 14.31
CA VAL A 24 15.91 -39.73 13.82
C VAL A 24 16.89 -38.56 13.73
N ALA A 25 17.28 -38.19 12.51
CA ALA A 25 18.03 -36.97 12.29
C ALA A 25 17.20 -35.76 12.77
N PRO A 26 17.80 -34.79 13.48
CA PRO A 26 17.08 -33.57 13.83
C PRO A 26 16.59 -32.87 12.55
N PRO A 27 15.41 -32.24 12.58
CA PRO A 27 14.93 -31.50 11.43
C PRO A 27 15.98 -30.45 11.03
N PRO A 28 16.18 -30.19 9.73
CA PRO A 28 17.08 -29.14 9.30
C PRO A 28 16.68 -27.82 9.97
N PRO A 29 17.65 -26.98 10.38
CA PRO A 29 17.34 -25.67 10.94
C PRO A 29 16.41 -24.93 9.97
N ALA A 30 15.34 -24.33 10.50
CA ALA A 30 14.44 -23.52 9.70
C ALA A 30 15.28 -22.53 8.89
N ALA A 31 15.12 -22.52 7.56
CA ALA A 31 15.83 -21.59 6.70
C ALA A 31 15.65 -20.18 7.26
N ALA A 32 16.75 -19.46 7.48
CA ALA A 32 16.71 -18.10 8.01
C ALA A 32 15.71 -17.29 7.19
N GLU A 33 14.70 -16.71 7.85
CA GLU A 33 13.71 -15.90 7.15
C GLU A 33 14.43 -14.79 6.37
N PRO A 34 14.12 -14.59 5.08
CA PRO A 34 14.80 -13.58 4.29
C PRO A 34 14.60 -12.21 4.94
N ALA A 35 15.72 -11.54 5.23
CA ALA A 35 15.74 -10.28 5.96
C ALA A 35 14.81 -9.24 5.33
N VAL A 36 14.08 -8.52 6.19
CA VAL A 36 13.28 -7.35 5.75
C VAL A 36 14.24 -6.23 5.36
N GLN A 37 14.15 -5.80 4.11
CA GLN A 37 14.84 -4.61 3.63
C GLN A 37 13.90 -3.40 3.74
N TRP A 38 14.42 -2.30 4.27
CA TRP A 38 13.69 -1.05 4.38
C TRP A 38 14.09 -0.11 3.25
N LEU A 39 13.09 0.47 2.60
CA LEU A 39 13.23 1.60 1.69
C LEU A 39 13.37 2.90 2.49
N CYS A 40 12.51 3.06 3.50
CA CYS A 40 12.56 4.15 4.46
C CYS A 40 12.51 3.58 5.88
N ARG A 41 13.38 4.08 6.76
CA ARG A 41 13.43 3.75 8.18
C ARG A 41 14.17 4.86 8.94
N PRO A 42 13.62 5.36 10.05
CA PRO A 42 14.30 6.37 10.88
C PRO A 42 15.72 5.97 11.26
N GLY A 43 16.63 6.94 11.23
CA GLY A 43 18.06 6.75 11.52
C GLY A 43 18.95 6.52 10.30
N SER A 44 18.39 6.49 9.08
CA SER A 44 19.14 6.56 7.82
C SER A 44 18.59 7.70 6.96
N LEU A 45 19.47 8.38 6.20
CA LEU A 45 19.01 9.32 5.17
C LEU A 45 18.38 8.54 4.01
N ASP A 46 17.09 8.71 3.80
CA ASP A 46 16.32 7.88 2.88
C ASP A 46 15.39 8.71 1.94
N PRO A 47 14.70 8.10 0.96
CA PRO A 47 13.89 8.87 0.00
C PRO A 47 12.61 9.47 0.61
N CYS A 48 12.24 9.09 1.84
CA CYS A 48 11.13 9.69 2.56
C CYS A 48 11.54 10.98 3.31
N ASP A 49 12.84 11.29 3.39
CA ASP A 49 13.38 12.46 4.08
C ASP A 49 13.46 13.74 3.23
N LEU A 50 12.31 14.14 2.66
CA LEU A 50 12.20 15.44 1.98
C LEU A 50 11.72 16.54 2.92
N LYS A 51 12.26 17.75 2.72
CA LYS A 51 11.68 18.97 3.29
C LYS A 51 10.32 19.21 2.65
N ASN A 52 9.43 19.89 3.37
CA ASN A 52 8.07 20.21 2.93
C ASN A 52 7.92 21.64 2.40
N ASP A 53 9.02 22.34 2.08
CA ASP A 53 8.93 23.61 1.35
C ASP A 53 8.34 23.40 -0.04
N ARG A 54 7.47 24.32 -0.46
CA ARG A 54 6.83 24.26 -1.77
C ARG A 54 6.72 25.62 -2.43
N THR A 55 6.73 25.61 -3.76
CA THR A 55 6.31 26.77 -4.57
C THR A 55 5.05 26.43 -5.36
N ASP A 56 4.06 27.31 -5.30
CA ASP A 56 2.85 27.24 -6.12
C ASP A 56 3.03 28.01 -7.42
N LEU A 57 2.97 27.31 -8.56
CA LEU A 57 3.19 27.90 -9.87
C LEU A 57 2.04 28.77 -10.37
N LEU A 58 0.83 28.66 -9.80
CA LEU A 58 -0.28 29.54 -10.16
C LEU A 58 -0.13 30.92 -9.51
N THR A 59 0.25 30.94 -8.23
CA THR A 59 0.28 32.17 -7.41
C THR A 59 1.67 32.76 -7.27
N GLY A 60 2.72 32.00 -7.58
CA GLY A 60 4.12 32.33 -7.29
C GLY A 60 4.48 32.24 -5.80
N LYS A 61 3.52 31.86 -4.93
CA LYS A 61 3.73 31.82 -3.49
C LYS A 61 4.67 30.68 -3.11
N THR A 62 5.63 30.96 -2.25
CA THR A 62 6.52 29.96 -1.66
C THR A 62 6.17 29.78 -0.18
N HIS A 63 6.03 28.52 0.23
CA HIS A 63 5.85 28.14 1.62
C HIS A 63 7.17 27.59 2.15
N PRO A 64 7.73 28.16 3.23
CA PRO A 64 8.99 27.68 3.79
C PRO A 64 8.81 26.30 4.44
N ALA A 65 9.90 25.53 4.46
CA ALA A 65 9.91 24.24 5.12
C ALA A 65 9.74 24.39 6.63
N THR A 66 9.00 23.47 7.23
CA THR A 66 9.02 23.21 8.67
C THR A 66 9.86 21.97 8.93
N VAL A 67 10.79 22.04 9.87
CA VAL A 67 11.65 20.90 10.22
C VAL A 67 11.15 20.28 11.51
N THR A 68 10.60 19.07 11.41
CA THR A 68 10.23 18.25 12.58
C THR A 68 11.24 17.12 12.74
N PRO A 69 12.11 17.13 13.77
CA PRO A 69 13.01 16.01 14.01
C PRO A 69 12.24 14.75 14.39
N ASP A 70 12.79 13.57 14.09
CA ASP A 70 12.14 12.28 14.40
C ASP A 70 11.74 12.12 15.87
N SER A 71 12.52 12.70 16.79
CA SER A 71 12.23 12.70 18.23
C SER A 71 10.97 13.50 18.60
N ALA A 72 10.58 14.49 17.79
CA ALA A 72 9.38 15.31 18.01
C ALA A 72 8.12 14.72 17.34
N LYS A 73 8.28 13.80 16.37
CA LYS A 73 7.16 13.13 15.70
C LYS A 73 6.47 12.20 16.68
N LYS A 74 5.14 12.29 16.81
CA LYS A 74 4.36 11.51 17.80
C LYS A 74 3.87 10.15 17.28
N ALA A 75 3.87 9.97 15.97
CA ALA A 75 3.42 8.75 15.31
C ALA A 75 4.45 8.22 14.32
N ASP A 76 4.17 7.04 13.81
CA ASP A 76 4.89 6.43 12.70
C ASP A 76 3.95 6.31 11.50
N CYS A 77 4.50 6.40 10.29
CA CYS A 77 3.78 6.07 9.07
C CYS A 77 4.29 4.74 8.55
N PHE A 78 3.37 3.81 8.29
CA PHE A 78 3.67 2.56 7.61
C PHE A 78 3.19 2.66 6.15
N TYR A 79 4.13 2.96 5.26
CA TYR A 79 3.88 3.20 3.84
C TYR A 79 4.17 1.96 3.00
N VAL A 80 3.24 1.58 2.12
CA VAL A 80 3.43 0.52 1.14
C VAL A 80 3.25 1.11 -0.27
N TYR A 81 4.32 1.07 -1.05
CA TYR A 81 4.38 1.71 -2.37
C TYR A 81 3.64 0.92 -3.47
N PRO A 82 3.24 1.55 -4.58
CA PRO A 82 2.53 0.92 -5.70
C PRO A 82 3.47 0.18 -6.66
N THR A 83 2.93 -0.39 -7.74
CA THR A 83 3.74 -0.92 -8.85
C THR A 83 4.47 0.20 -9.60
N VAL A 84 5.80 0.15 -9.64
CA VAL A 84 6.64 1.17 -10.28
C VAL A 84 7.86 0.64 -11.04
N THR A 85 8.06 -0.68 -11.06
CA THR A 85 9.25 -1.28 -11.66
C THR A 85 8.98 -1.83 -13.06
N ASP A 86 9.97 -1.63 -13.93
CA ASP A 86 9.99 -2.08 -15.33
C ASP A 86 10.68 -3.45 -15.49
N GLN A 87 10.99 -4.15 -14.38
CA GLN A 87 11.65 -5.45 -14.44
C GLN A 87 10.82 -6.45 -15.28
N PRO A 88 11.46 -7.22 -16.19
CA PRO A 88 10.77 -8.15 -17.08
C PRO A 88 10.44 -9.49 -16.38
N SER A 89 9.89 -9.40 -15.17
CA SER A 89 9.48 -10.53 -14.31
C SER A 89 8.10 -10.25 -13.76
N LEU A 90 7.35 -11.26 -13.32
CA LEU A 90 6.02 -11.01 -12.70
C LEU A 90 6.14 -10.33 -11.33
N LEU A 91 7.19 -10.68 -10.58
CA LEU A 91 7.52 -10.12 -9.28
C LEU A 91 8.88 -9.45 -9.34
N ALA A 92 8.97 -8.28 -8.72
CA ALA A 92 10.22 -7.55 -8.59
C ALA A 92 11.20 -8.27 -7.65
N ASP A 93 12.48 -7.93 -7.75
CA ASP A 93 13.46 -8.25 -6.73
C ASP A 93 13.17 -7.53 -5.40
N LYS A 94 13.63 -8.11 -4.29
CA LYS A 94 13.71 -7.40 -2.99
C LYS A 94 14.92 -6.48 -2.97
N LYS A 95 14.98 -5.52 -3.88
CA LYS A 95 16.00 -4.47 -3.92
C LYS A 95 15.36 -3.16 -4.40
N PRO A 96 15.62 -2.03 -3.74
CA PRO A 96 15.07 -0.76 -4.18
C PRO A 96 15.76 -0.32 -5.47
N VAL A 97 14.99 -0.15 -6.54
CA VAL A 97 15.45 0.47 -7.79
C VAL A 97 15.14 1.98 -7.79
N PRO A 98 15.72 2.79 -8.69
CA PRO A 98 15.50 4.23 -8.71
C PRO A 98 14.02 4.66 -8.75
N SER A 99 13.16 3.94 -9.47
CA SER A 99 11.72 4.23 -9.50
C SER A 99 11.04 3.99 -8.15
N VAL A 100 11.46 2.98 -7.38
CA VAL A 100 10.98 2.72 -6.01
C VAL A 100 11.39 3.85 -5.07
N GLN A 101 12.60 4.39 -5.21
CA GLN A 101 13.01 5.57 -4.43
C GLN A 101 12.22 6.82 -4.84
N SER A 102 11.98 7.03 -6.14
CA SER A 102 11.20 8.17 -6.62
C SER A 102 9.76 8.12 -6.15
N ILE A 103 9.09 6.97 -6.16
CA ILE A 103 7.68 6.93 -5.72
C ILE A 103 7.53 7.18 -4.21
N ALA A 104 8.50 6.76 -3.38
CA ALA A 104 8.50 7.11 -1.96
C ALA A 104 8.61 8.62 -1.73
N ARG A 105 9.44 9.31 -2.52
CA ARG A 105 9.50 10.78 -2.51
C ARG A 105 8.15 11.40 -2.89
N PHE A 106 7.48 10.85 -3.90
CA PHE A 106 6.23 11.41 -4.42
C PHE A 106 5.03 11.23 -3.48
N GLN A 107 4.99 10.13 -2.73
CA GLN A 107 3.78 9.70 -2.02
C GLN A 107 3.90 9.73 -0.50
N ALA A 108 5.08 9.42 0.06
CA ALA A 108 5.25 9.28 1.50
C ALA A 108 5.98 10.46 2.13
N ALA A 109 6.92 11.08 1.41
CA ALA A 109 7.77 12.13 1.98
C ALA A 109 6.99 13.39 2.41
N SER A 110 5.81 13.65 1.83
CA SER A 110 4.93 14.74 2.26
C SER A 110 4.42 14.58 3.68
N PHE A 111 4.39 13.36 4.23
CA PHE A 111 3.95 13.06 5.60
C PHE A 111 5.10 13.00 6.61
N ASN A 112 6.36 13.13 6.16
CA ASN A 112 7.52 12.95 7.03
C ASN A 112 7.62 13.99 8.15
N ASP A 113 7.01 15.17 8.00
CA ASP A 113 6.92 16.16 9.07
C ASP A 113 5.92 15.79 10.19
N LEU A 114 4.98 14.87 9.92
CA LEU A 114 3.97 14.39 10.86
C LEU A 114 4.38 13.11 11.59
N CYS A 115 5.07 12.20 10.90
CA CYS A 115 5.31 10.83 11.36
C CYS A 115 6.66 10.30 10.89
N ARG A 116 7.25 9.39 11.68
CA ARG A 116 8.46 8.66 11.28
C ARG A 116 8.10 7.62 10.21
N VAL A 117 8.69 7.69 9.01
CA VAL A 117 8.26 6.84 7.90
C VAL A 117 8.99 5.50 7.88
N TYR A 118 8.22 4.42 7.87
CA TYR A 118 8.66 3.05 7.67
C TYR A 118 8.06 2.52 6.37
N ALA A 119 8.91 2.16 5.42
CA ALA A 119 8.47 1.64 4.13
C ALA A 119 9.30 0.40 3.77
N PRO A 120 8.70 -0.80 3.69
CA PRO A 120 9.46 -2.00 3.33
C PRO A 120 9.67 -2.11 1.82
N VAL A 121 10.83 -2.61 1.41
CA VAL A 121 11.01 -3.15 0.06
C VAL A 121 10.36 -4.53 0.01
N TYR A 122 9.37 -4.68 -0.86
CA TYR A 122 8.66 -5.93 -1.09
C TYR A 122 8.68 -6.30 -2.57
N ARG A 123 8.49 -7.58 -2.86
CA ARG A 123 8.37 -8.08 -4.24
C ARG A 123 7.03 -7.65 -4.81
N GLN A 124 6.96 -6.41 -5.27
CA GLN A 124 5.80 -5.86 -5.95
C GLN A 124 5.55 -6.63 -7.25
N MET A 125 4.28 -6.74 -7.66
CA MET A 125 3.99 -7.11 -9.04
C MET A 125 4.47 -5.98 -9.95
N THR A 126 5.22 -6.32 -11.00
CA THR A 126 5.84 -5.35 -11.92
C THR A 126 4.83 -4.83 -12.95
N LEU A 127 5.21 -3.79 -13.70
CA LEU A 127 4.38 -3.32 -14.82
C LEU A 127 4.22 -4.39 -15.92
N TRP A 128 5.23 -5.24 -16.12
CA TRP A 128 5.14 -6.39 -17.01
C TRP A 128 4.04 -7.36 -16.58
N GLY A 129 3.98 -7.65 -15.27
CA GLY A 129 2.95 -8.49 -14.67
C GLY A 129 1.54 -7.93 -14.82
N LEU A 130 1.39 -6.61 -14.91
CA LEU A 130 0.09 -5.94 -15.09
C LEU A 130 -0.38 -5.85 -16.56
N SER A 131 0.36 -6.41 -17.52
CA SER A 131 -0.14 -6.49 -18.89
C SER A 131 -1.41 -7.38 -18.97
N PRO A 132 -2.38 -7.09 -19.86
CA PRO A 132 -3.61 -7.88 -19.96
C PRO A 132 -3.37 -9.38 -20.12
N ALA A 133 -2.38 -9.76 -20.94
CA ALA A 133 -2.00 -11.16 -21.13
C ALA A 133 -1.48 -11.81 -19.83
N MET A 134 -0.68 -11.09 -19.03
CA MET A 134 -0.15 -11.61 -17.77
C MET A 134 -1.23 -11.63 -16.69
N MET A 135 -2.07 -10.60 -16.58
CA MET A 135 -3.21 -10.60 -15.64
C MET A 135 -4.18 -11.76 -15.93
N ALA A 136 -4.42 -12.10 -17.19
CA ALA A 136 -5.21 -13.28 -17.55
C ALA A 136 -4.56 -14.59 -17.07
N SER A 137 -3.22 -14.68 -17.10
CA SER A 137 -2.49 -15.85 -16.58
C SER A 137 -2.55 -15.98 -15.04
N TRP A 138 -2.98 -14.94 -14.34
CA TRP A 138 -3.15 -14.97 -12.89
C TRP A 138 -4.47 -15.56 -12.43
N VAL A 139 -5.43 -15.77 -13.34
CA VAL A 139 -6.73 -16.33 -12.99
C VAL A 139 -6.52 -17.72 -12.38
N GLY A 140 -6.77 -17.84 -11.08
CA GLY A 140 -6.53 -19.06 -10.30
C GLY A 140 -5.14 -19.17 -9.66
N ASN A 141 -4.16 -18.35 -10.04
CA ASN A 141 -2.82 -18.32 -9.43
C ASN A 141 -2.75 -17.25 -8.33
N ARG A 142 -2.75 -17.70 -7.07
CA ARG A 142 -2.68 -16.82 -5.89
C ARG A 142 -1.26 -16.63 -5.36
N ASP A 143 -0.26 -17.34 -5.89
CA ASP A 143 1.10 -17.34 -5.34
C ASP A 143 1.78 -15.99 -5.50
N ILE A 144 1.52 -15.30 -6.61
CA ILE A 144 2.08 -13.98 -6.91
C ILE A 144 1.64 -12.93 -5.87
N PRO A 145 0.34 -12.62 -5.71
CA PRO A 145 -0.10 -11.66 -4.70
C PRO A 145 0.20 -12.09 -3.26
N ASN A 146 0.17 -13.40 -2.97
CA ASN A 146 0.52 -13.91 -1.64
C ASN A 146 2.00 -13.72 -1.31
N THR A 147 2.88 -13.81 -2.30
CA THR A 147 4.31 -13.55 -2.14
C THR A 147 4.57 -12.09 -1.78
N SER A 148 3.96 -11.15 -2.52
CA SER A 148 4.03 -9.71 -2.22
C SER A 148 3.49 -9.40 -0.83
N TYR A 149 2.30 -9.93 -0.50
CA TYR A 149 1.68 -9.72 0.81
C TYR A 149 2.51 -10.32 1.95
N GLY A 150 3.09 -11.51 1.76
CA GLY A 150 3.94 -12.16 2.76
C GLY A 150 5.16 -11.31 3.11
N ASP A 151 5.75 -10.62 2.13
CA ASP A 151 6.83 -9.66 2.37
C ASP A 151 6.36 -8.47 3.22
N VAL A 152 5.23 -7.86 2.88
CA VAL A 152 4.65 -6.73 3.63
C VAL A 152 4.27 -7.13 5.07
N LYS A 153 3.62 -8.29 5.23
CA LYS A 153 3.24 -8.83 6.54
C LYS A 153 4.47 -9.08 7.43
N ARG A 154 5.54 -9.68 6.90
CA ARG A 154 6.78 -9.88 7.66
C ARG A 154 7.43 -8.54 8.04
N ALA A 155 7.40 -7.55 7.16
CA ALA A 155 7.89 -6.21 7.48
C ALA A 155 7.07 -5.55 8.59
N TRP A 156 5.74 -5.62 8.53
CA TRP A 156 4.85 -5.11 9.58
C TRP A 156 5.15 -5.77 10.93
N GLN A 157 5.28 -7.09 10.95
CA GLN A 157 5.60 -7.85 12.17
C GLN A 157 6.99 -7.45 12.72
N LYS A 158 7.99 -7.27 11.86
CA LYS A 158 9.32 -6.79 12.27
C LYS A 158 9.25 -5.38 12.85
N TYR A 159 8.56 -4.46 12.18
CA TYR A 159 8.35 -3.10 12.66
C TYR A 159 7.67 -3.09 14.04
N LEU A 160 6.62 -3.89 14.24
CA LEU A 160 5.95 -3.99 15.54
C LEU A 160 6.87 -4.46 16.66
N ARG A 161 7.75 -5.43 16.39
CA ARG A 161 8.68 -5.98 17.37
C ARG A 161 9.85 -5.04 17.67
N ASP A 162 10.45 -4.45 16.65
CA ASP A 162 11.77 -3.84 16.76
C ASP A 162 11.68 -2.31 16.88
N ASP A 163 10.64 -1.69 16.30
CA ASP A 163 10.62 -0.26 15.99
C ASP A 163 9.42 0.51 16.59
N ASN A 164 8.22 -0.08 16.60
CA ASN A 164 6.97 0.61 16.96
C ASN A 164 6.97 1.10 18.41
N LYS A 165 7.45 0.30 19.36
CA LYS A 165 7.50 0.65 20.80
C LYS A 165 6.20 1.24 21.36
N GLY A 166 5.05 0.76 20.87
CA GLY A 166 3.72 1.22 21.31
C GLY A 166 3.19 2.48 20.62
N ARG A 167 3.90 3.02 19.64
CA ARG A 167 3.53 4.28 18.99
C ARG A 167 2.29 4.16 18.10
N PRO A 168 1.52 5.25 17.97
CA PRO A 168 0.44 5.34 16.98
C PRO A 168 0.97 5.23 15.55
N VAL A 169 0.13 4.69 14.66
CA VAL A 169 0.48 4.41 13.26
C VAL A 169 -0.55 5.01 12.31
N ILE A 170 -0.05 5.69 11.28
CA ILE A 170 -0.81 6.04 10.08
C ILE A 170 -0.41 5.07 8.96
N PHE A 171 -1.38 4.50 8.26
CA PHE A 171 -1.11 3.66 7.09
C PHE A 171 -1.26 4.48 5.82
N ILE A 172 -0.35 4.30 4.87
CA ILE A 172 -0.39 5.01 3.58
C ILE A 172 -0.15 4.00 2.47
N GLY A 173 -1.07 3.92 1.52
CA GLY A 173 -0.98 3.03 0.37
C GLY A 173 -1.53 3.69 -0.88
N HIS A 174 -0.97 3.26 -2.02
CA HIS A 174 -1.51 3.56 -3.33
C HIS A 174 -1.54 2.30 -4.19
N SER A 175 -2.54 2.16 -5.07
CA SER A 175 -2.59 1.08 -6.06
C SER A 175 -2.40 -0.30 -5.38
N GLN A 176 -1.38 -1.05 -5.81
CA GLN A 176 -0.97 -2.31 -5.19
C GLN A 176 -0.69 -2.19 -3.69
N GLY A 177 -0.04 -1.12 -3.24
CA GLY A 177 0.22 -0.89 -1.83
C GLY A 177 -1.05 -0.75 -1.00
N THR A 178 -2.10 -0.14 -1.58
CA THR A 178 -3.44 -0.14 -0.96
C THR A 178 -4.00 -1.54 -0.85
N MET A 179 -3.90 -2.37 -1.89
CA MET A 179 -4.39 -3.74 -1.81
C MET A 179 -3.64 -4.57 -0.74
N MET A 180 -2.33 -4.38 -0.60
CA MET A 180 -1.53 -4.98 0.47
C MET A 180 -1.99 -4.51 1.85
N LEU A 181 -2.23 -3.21 2.02
CA LEU A 181 -2.68 -2.65 3.30
C LEU A 181 -4.11 -3.00 3.64
N ARG A 182 -5.01 -3.11 2.65
CA ARG A 182 -6.37 -3.66 2.84
C ARG A 182 -6.29 -5.05 3.46
N LYS A 183 -5.47 -5.92 2.87
CA LYS A 183 -5.28 -7.29 3.38
C LYS A 183 -4.64 -7.30 4.77
N LEU A 184 -3.57 -6.51 4.97
CA LEU A 184 -2.88 -6.40 6.26
C LEU A 184 -3.81 -5.92 7.36
N ILE A 185 -4.54 -4.83 7.12
CA ILE A 185 -5.47 -4.28 8.11
C ILE A 185 -6.58 -5.29 8.39
N ARG A 186 -7.19 -5.88 7.35
CA ARG A 186 -8.27 -6.87 7.50
C ARG A 186 -7.87 -8.09 8.30
N GLU A 187 -6.68 -8.63 8.09
CA GLU A 187 -6.25 -9.89 8.70
C GLU A 187 -5.52 -9.70 10.03
N GLU A 188 -4.69 -8.67 10.13
CA GLU A 188 -3.78 -8.51 11.27
C GLU A 188 -4.23 -7.46 12.26
N ILE A 189 -5.02 -6.46 11.86
CA ILE A 189 -5.31 -5.26 12.67
C ILE A 189 -6.79 -5.19 13.06
N ASP A 190 -7.70 -5.16 12.10
CA ASP A 190 -9.15 -5.03 12.29
C ASP A 190 -9.76 -6.02 13.32
N PRO A 191 -9.36 -7.31 13.37
CA PRO A 191 -9.89 -8.24 14.38
C PRO A 191 -9.29 -8.02 15.79
N LYS A 192 -8.22 -7.22 15.93
CA LYS A 192 -7.42 -7.08 17.15
C LYS A 192 -7.57 -5.69 17.77
N PRO A 193 -8.39 -5.51 18.83
CA PRO A 193 -8.67 -4.20 19.42
C PRO A 193 -7.41 -3.44 19.83
N GLU A 194 -6.37 -4.12 20.30
CA GLU A 194 -5.09 -3.54 20.70
C GLU A 194 -4.30 -2.93 19.54
N LEU A 195 -4.36 -3.54 18.35
CA LEU A 195 -3.72 -2.97 17.15
C LEU A 195 -4.61 -1.91 16.51
N ARG A 196 -5.95 -2.09 16.51
CA ARG A 196 -6.87 -1.04 16.08
C ARG A 196 -6.69 0.24 16.88
N ARG A 197 -6.51 0.14 18.20
CA ARG A 197 -6.24 1.31 19.05
C ARG A 197 -5.03 2.10 18.60
N LYS A 198 -3.98 1.45 18.08
CA LYS A 198 -2.78 2.11 17.55
C LYS A 198 -3.00 2.82 16.21
N MET A 199 -4.07 2.51 15.48
CA MET A 199 -4.30 3.09 14.16
C MET A 199 -4.91 4.50 14.29
N VAL A 200 -4.13 5.51 13.92
CA VAL A 200 -4.61 6.91 13.85
C VAL A 200 -5.56 7.08 12.67
N GLY A 201 -5.17 6.54 11.52
CA GLY A 201 -5.91 6.58 10.28
C GLY A 201 -5.19 5.79 9.19
N ALA A 202 -5.89 5.55 8.08
CA ALA A 202 -5.31 4.90 6.90
C ALA A 202 -5.70 5.65 5.62
N PHE A 203 -4.73 5.98 4.79
CA PHE A 203 -4.88 6.64 3.49
C PHE A 203 -4.65 5.59 2.41
N LEU A 204 -5.74 4.98 1.95
CA LEU A 204 -5.76 3.82 1.05
C LEU A 204 -6.28 4.24 -0.33
N MET A 205 -5.38 4.80 -1.15
CA MET A 205 -5.71 5.40 -2.43
C MET A 205 -5.64 4.39 -3.58
N GLY A 206 -6.50 4.53 -4.60
CA GLY A 206 -6.33 3.78 -5.85
C GLY A 206 -6.47 2.26 -5.71
N GLY A 207 -7.26 1.73 -4.78
CA GLY A 207 -7.22 0.29 -4.51
C GLY A 207 -8.51 -0.32 -4.02
N ASN A 208 -9.65 0.24 -4.43
CA ASN A 208 -11.00 -0.34 -4.24
C ASN A 208 -11.30 -0.79 -2.80
N VAL A 209 -11.08 0.08 -1.80
CA VAL A 209 -11.51 -0.22 -0.43
C VAL A 209 -13.02 -0.47 -0.41
N MET A 210 -13.47 -1.59 0.15
CA MET A 210 -14.87 -2.00 0.12
C MET A 210 -15.59 -1.72 1.44
N THR A 211 -16.83 -1.24 1.31
CA THR A 211 -17.82 -1.19 2.40
C THR A 211 -19.07 -1.95 1.99
N ALA A 212 -19.90 -2.37 2.95
CA ALA A 212 -21.27 -2.76 2.61
C ALA A 212 -22.01 -1.53 2.06
N ARG A 213 -22.94 -1.74 1.11
CA ARG A 213 -23.67 -0.63 0.47
C ARG A 213 -24.32 0.30 1.50
N GLY A 214 -24.10 1.60 1.35
CA GLY A 214 -24.63 2.63 2.26
C GLY A 214 -24.06 2.61 3.69
N LYS A 215 -23.03 1.81 3.96
CA LYS A 215 -22.40 1.71 5.29
C LYS A 215 -20.95 2.20 5.25
N THR A 216 -20.40 2.43 6.43
CA THR A 216 -18.98 2.79 6.60
C THR A 216 -18.07 1.58 6.85
N THR A 217 -18.66 0.40 7.11
CA THR A 217 -17.98 -0.88 7.36
C THR A 217 -18.67 -2.01 6.58
N GLY A 218 -18.20 -3.25 6.72
CA GLY A 218 -18.88 -4.45 6.24
C GLY A 218 -18.37 -5.01 4.91
N GLY A 219 -17.30 -4.43 4.35
CA GLY A 219 -16.54 -4.98 3.22
C GLY A 219 -15.18 -5.48 3.69
N ASP A 220 -14.12 -4.69 3.42
CA ASP A 220 -12.75 -5.02 3.85
C ASP A 220 -12.62 -5.13 5.36
N PHE A 221 -13.31 -4.25 6.09
CA PHE A 221 -13.17 -4.10 7.52
C PHE A 221 -14.52 -4.25 8.23
N ARG A 222 -14.53 -5.02 9.31
CA ARG A 222 -15.70 -5.19 10.18
C ARG A 222 -15.76 -4.08 11.23
N ASN A 223 -14.60 -3.70 11.78
CA ASN A 223 -14.54 -2.82 12.94
C ASN A 223 -13.90 -1.45 12.65
N THR A 224 -13.30 -1.27 11.48
CA THR A 224 -12.61 -0.05 11.06
C THR A 224 -13.44 0.67 9.99
N PRO A 225 -14.12 1.78 10.31
CA PRO A 225 -14.95 2.49 9.35
C PRO A 225 -14.13 3.32 8.37
N ILE A 226 -14.72 3.68 7.23
CA ILE A 226 -14.25 4.84 6.47
C ILE A 226 -14.51 6.14 7.22
N CYS A 227 -13.69 7.16 6.95
CA CYS A 227 -13.82 8.47 7.57
C CYS A 227 -15.05 9.22 7.03
N THR A 228 -15.78 9.91 7.92
CA THR A 228 -17.03 10.62 7.59
C THR A 228 -17.06 12.06 8.08
N ARG A 229 -16.11 12.44 8.94
CA ARG A 229 -16.00 13.79 9.49
C ARG A 229 -14.55 14.16 9.79
N ARG A 230 -14.32 15.47 9.92
CA ARG A 230 -13.02 16.05 10.30
C ARG A 230 -12.49 15.46 11.59
N ALA A 231 -11.17 15.30 11.66
CA ALA A 231 -10.44 14.78 12.83
C ALA A 231 -10.92 13.42 13.38
N GLN A 232 -11.70 12.65 12.61
CA GLN A 232 -12.08 11.29 13.00
C GLN A 232 -10.85 10.39 12.95
N THR A 233 -10.51 9.75 14.07
CA THR A 233 -9.41 8.80 14.17
C THR A 233 -9.90 7.36 14.02
N GLY A 234 -8.98 6.42 13.81
CA GLY A 234 -9.29 5.00 13.66
C GLY A 234 -10.14 4.69 12.43
N CYS A 235 -10.04 5.50 11.38
CA CYS A 235 -10.82 5.37 10.15
C CYS A 235 -9.96 5.40 8.88
N VAL A 236 -10.57 5.00 7.77
CA VAL A 236 -9.93 4.89 6.45
C VAL A 236 -10.40 6.04 5.55
N VAL A 237 -9.45 6.79 5.01
CA VAL A 237 -9.62 7.69 3.85
C VAL A 237 -9.29 6.86 2.62
N ALA A 238 -10.20 6.80 1.65
CA ALA A 238 -10.03 6.01 0.44
C ALA A 238 -10.84 6.61 -0.71
N TYR A 239 -10.21 6.65 -1.89
CA TYR A 239 -10.85 6.97 -3.15
C TYR A 239 -9.91 6.60 -4.31
N SER A 240 -10.47 6.61 -5.52
CA SER A 240 -9.74 6.66 -6.79
C SER A 240 -10.21 7.90 -7.53
N THR A 241 -9.28 8.63 -8.14
CA THR A 241 -9.53 9.88 -8.84
C THR A 241 -10.01 9.63 -10.26
N GLU A 242 -10.98 10.43 -10.69
CA GLU A 242 -11.53 10.45 -12.04
C GLU A 242 -11.72 11.90 -12.50
N LEU A 243 -11.27 12.23 -13.71
CA LEU A 243 -11.45 13.58 -14.27
C LEU A 243 -12.34 13.58 -15.53
N VAL A 244 -12.39 12.48 -16.27
CA VAL A 244 -13.14 12.37 -17.54
C VAL A 244 -14.34 11.42 -17.49
N GLY A 245 -14.40 10.50 -16.53
CA GLY A 245 -15.56 9.63 -16.30
C GLY A 245 -15.53 8.32 -17.08
N LEU A 246 -14.35 7.90 -17.53
CA LEU A 246 -14.21 6.67 -18.31
C LEU A 246 -14.43 5.40 -17.46
N PRO A 247 -14.81 4.27 -18.07
CA PRO A 247 -14.75 2.97 -17.42
C PRO A 247 -13.34 2.68 -16.93
N SER A 248 -13.23 2.16 -15.71
CA SER A 248 -11.95 1.94 -15.01
C SER A 248 -11.98 0.61 -14.27
N LEU A 249 -10.81 0.08 -13.92
CA LEU A 249 -10.68 -1.02 -12.95
C LEU A 249 -10.99 -0.56 -11.52
N PHE A 250 -11.12 0.75 -11.31
CA PHE A 250 -11.35 1.36 -10.01
C PHE A 250 -12.73 1.99 -9.90
N GLY A 251 -13.33 1.83 -8.71
CA GLY A 251 -14.61 2.44 -8.34
C GLY A 251 -15.84 1.54 -8.44
N ASN A 252 -15.76 0.38 -9.10
CA ASN A 252 -16.90 -0.53 -9.23
C ASN A 252 -16.61 -1.89 -8.58
N SER A 253 -17.35 -2.21 -7.51
CA SER A 253 -17.12 -3.43 -6.73
C SER A 253 -17.44 -4.71 -7.48
N SER A 254 -18.33 -4.67 -8.49
CA SER A 254 -18.71 -5.84 -9.29
C SER A 254 -17.71 -6.14 -10.41
N LEU A 255 -16.87 -5.17 -10.78
CA LEU A 255 -15.88 -5.29 -11.86
C LEU A 255 -14.44 -5.41 -11.34
N ASP A 256 -14.27 -5.54 -10.02
CA ASP A 256 -12.95 -5.54 -9.37
C ASP A 256 -12.18 -6.85 -9.57
N ALA A 257 -11.44 -6.91 -10.67
CA ALA A 257 -10.58 -8.03 -11.00
C ALA A 257 -9.26 -8.06 -10.18
N LEU A 258 -8.82 -6.92 -9.65
CA LEU A 258 -7.51 -6.80 -8.98
C LEU A 258 -7.56 -7.31 -7.53
N SER A 259 -8.69 -7.14 -6.85
CA SER A 259 -8.90 -7.60 -5.47
C SER A 259 -9.08 -9.11 -5.35
N THR A 260 -9.61 -9.76 -6.38
CA THR A 260 -10.00 -11.18 -6.34
C THR A 260 -8.80 -12.12 -6.09
N PRO A 261 -7.66 -11.99 -6.79
CA PRO A 261 -6.46 -12.80 -6.51
C PRO A 261 -5.91 -12.63 -5.08
N MET A 262 -6.21 -11.52 -4.42
CA MET A 262 -5.77 -11.22 -3.05
C MET A 262 -6.71 -11.75 -1.96
N ASN A 263 -7.81 -12.41 -2.36
CA ASN A 263 -8.89 -12.83 -1.47
C ASN A 263 -9.50 -11.65 -0.69
N LEU A 264 -9.58 -10.49 -1.35
CA LEU A 264 -10.25 -9.31 -0.83
C LEU A 264 -11.73 -9.31 -1.27
N PRO A 265 -12.65 -8.73 -0.47
CA PRO A 265 -14.06 -8.61 -0.83
C PRO A 265 -14.27 -7.92 -2.18
N THR A 266 -15.17 -8.48 -2.99
CA THR A 266 -15.64 -7.93 -4.27
C THR A 266 -17.09 -8.38 -4.51
N GLY A 267 -17.77 -7.77 -5.48
CA GLY A 267 -19.12 -8.16 -5.90
C GLY A 267 -20.23 -7.16 -5.56
N PRO A 268 -21.47 -7.49 -5.94
CA PRO A 268 -22.62 -6.56 -5.92
C PRO A 268 -23.13 -6.22 -4.52
N ALA A 269 -22.79 -7.02 -3.51
CA ALA A 269 -23.15 -6.75 -2.12
C ALA A 269 -22.37 -5.56 -1.51
N PHE A 270 -21.28 -5.15 -2.15
CA PHE A 270 -20.40 -4.10 -1.69
C PHE A 270 -20.55 -2.82 -2.51
N GLN A 271 -19.85 -1.79 -2.04
CA GLN A 271 -19.54 -0.57 -2.80
C GLN A 271 -18.07 -0.23 -2.55
N VAL A 272 -17.40 0.32 -3.56
CA VAL A 272 -16.09 0.94 -3.37
C VAL A 272 -16.28 2.19 -2.50
N ALA A 273 -15.38 2.44 -1.56
CA ALA A 273 -15.36 3.61 -0.72
C ALA A 273 -14.86 4.81 -1.51
N CYS A 274 -15.55 5.93 -1.34
CA CYS A 274 -15.04 7.26 -1.69
C CYS A 274 -15.25 8.16 -0.49
N THR A 275 -14.17 8.77 -0.01
CA THR A 275 -14.19 9.74 1.09
C THR A 275 -13.78 11.10 0.56
N ASP A 276 -14.65 12.08 0.73
CA ASP A 276 -14.45 13.45 0.25
C ASP A 276 -13.35 14.18 1.03
N PRO A 277 -12.19 14.50 0.42
CA PRO A 277 -11.08 15.14 1.11
C PRO A 277 -11.36 16.61 1.47
N ASP A 278 -12.24 17.31 0.75
CA ASP A 278 -12.62 18.70 1.09
C ASP A 278 -13.39 18.71 2.41
N ARG A 279 -14.37 17.82 2.56
CA ARG A 279 -15.14 17.66 3.79
C ARG A 279 -14.27 17.18 4.97
N LEU A 280 -13.36 16.23 4.73
CA LEU A 280 -12.53 15.65 5.79
C LEU A 280 -11.41 16.59 6.26
N SER A 281 -10.84 17.39 5.35
CA SER A 281 -9.86 18.42 5.71
C SER A 281 -10.53 19.68 6.27
N GLY A 282 -11.78 19.96 5.87
CA GLY A 282 -12.46 21.23 6.12
C GLY A 282 -11.96 22.38 5.25
N ASP A 283 -11.17 22.08 4.23
CA ASP A 283 -10.68 23.01 3.23
C ASP A 283 -11.40 22.73 1.91
N TYR A 284 -12.21 23.69 1.47
CA TYR A 284 -12.98 23.64 0.22
C TYR A 284 -12.32 24.42 -0.92
N SER A 285 -11.08 24.87 -0.74
CA SER A 285 -10.32 25.47 -1.84
C SER A 285 -10.00 24.42 -2.90
N PRO A 286 -9.94 24.80 -4.20
CA PRO A 286 -9.63 23.85 -5.25
C PRO A 286 -8.29 23.12 -5.01
N ALA A 287 -8.31 21.80 -5.09
CA ALA A 287 -7.13 20.95 -5.04
C ALA A 287 -6.19 21.23 -6.23
N ALA A 288 -4.90 20.96 -6.04
CA ALA A 288 -3.89 21.03 -7.08
C ALA A 288 -3.02 19.78 -7.04
N ALA A 289 -2.34 19.49 -8.15
CA ALA A 289 -1.35 18.43 -8.18
C ALA A 289 -0.02 18.94 -7.61
N THR A 290 0.45 18.35 -6.53
CA THR A 290 1.74 18.69 -5.90
C THR A 290 2.68 17.50 -5.94
N VAL A 291 3.87 17.74 -6.48
CA VAL A 291 4.90 16.73 -6.71
C VAL A 291 6.28 17.23 -6.27
N PRO A 292 7.25 16.35 -6.00
CA PRO A 292 8.64 16.77 -5.79
C PRO A 292 9.19 17.49 -7.02
N SER A 293 9.93 18.58 -6.80
CA SER A 293 10.63 19.31 -7.87
C SER A 293 11.76 18.49 -8.48
N ARG A 294 12.28 17.52 -7.72
CA ARG A 294 13.25 16.55 -8.22
C ARG A 294 12.56 15.61 -9.24
N PRO A 295 13.12 15.44 -10.44
CA PRO A 295 12.55 14.55 -11.44
C PRO A 295 12.36 13.11 -10.94
N TYR A 296 11.28 12.49 -11.43
CA TYR A 296 11.07 11.05 -11.28
C TYR A 296 12.12 10.28 -12.09
N ALA A 297 12.61 9.14 -11.59
CA ALA A 297 13.63 8.35 -12.28
C ALA A 297 13.10 7.79 -13.60
N ALA A 298 13.91 7.83 -14.66
CA ALA A 298 13.55 7.30 -15.97
C ALA A 298 13.01 5.86 -15.85
N SER A 299 11.76 5.67 -16.26
CA SER A 299 10.99 4.44 -16.14
C SER A 299 9.70 4.54 -16.95
N MET A 300 8.98 3.44 -17.10
CA MET A 300 7.65 3.47 -17.73
C MET A 300 6.69 4.37 -16.93
N ILE A 301 6.76 4.39 -15.60
CA ILE A 301 5.95 5.34 -14.80
C ILE A 301 6.29 6.80 -15.13
N ALA A 302 7.58 7.15 -15.25
CA ALA A 302 7.95 8.51 -15.64
C ALA A 302 7.39 8.89 -17.02
N PHE A 303 7.44 7.95 -17.96
CA PHE A 303 6.86 8.12 -19.28
C PHE A 303 5.34 8.31 -19.20
N LEU A 304 4.63 7.44 -18.47
CA LEU A 304 3.19 7.55 -18.28
C LEU A 304 2.84 8.89 -17.63
N MET A 305 3.50 9.33 -16.56
CA MET A 305 3.24 10.64 -15.96
C MET A 305 3.43 11.80 -16.95
N LYS A 306 4.43 11.72 -17.84
CA LYS A 306 4.68 12.73 -18.88
C LYS A 306 3.64 12.74 -20.01
N VAL A 307 3.02 11.60 -20.31
CA VAL A 307 2.00 11.54 -21.37
C VAL A 307 0.59 11.64 -20.81
N SER A 308 0.36 11.24 -19.56
CA SER A 308 -0.96 11.13 -18.94
C SER A 308 -1.24 12.24 -17.94
N THR A 309 -0.29 12.60 -17.09
CA THR A 309 -0.59 13.47 -15.94
C THR A 309 -0.24 14.93 -16.21
N PHE A 310 0.87 15.17 -16.89
CA PHE A 310 1.33 16.51 -17.21
C PHE A 310 1.50 16.57 -18.73
N PRO A 311 0.92 17.53 -19.46
CA PRO A 311 1.04 17.62 -20.92
C PRO A 311 2.44 18.11 -21.36
N GLY A 312 3.44 17.95 -20.50
CA GLY A 312 4.81 18.42 -20.59
C GLY A 312 5.66 17.77 -19.49
N ASP A 313 6.87 18.28 -19.25
CA ASP A 313 7.69 17.78 -18.15
C ASP A 313 7.04 18.08 -16.79
N LEU A 314 7.37 17.27 -15.79
CA LEU A 314 6.90 17.47 -14.41
C LEU A 314 7.24 18.89 -13.93
N PRO A 315 6.29 19.59 -13.29
CA PRO A 315 6.54 20.96 -12.82
C PRO A 315 7.68 20.97 -11.80
N THR A 316 8.55 21.96 -11.89
CA THR A 316 9.71 22.12 -11.01
C THR A 316 9.88 23.55 -10.55
N SER A 317 10.56 23.74 -9.42
CA SER A 317 10.87 25.03 -8.82
C SER A 317 12.14 24.92 -7.97
N LYS A 318 12.54 26.02 -7.32
CA LYS A 318 13.66 26.02 -6.35
C LYS A 318 13.31 25.32 -5.03
N SER A 319 12.03 25.17 -4.72
CA SER A 319 11.57 24.48 -3.52
C SER A 319 11.67 22.96 -3.68
N THR A 320 11.66 22.21 -2.58
CA THR A 320 11.65 20.74 -2.63
C THR A 320 10.41 20.18 -3.32
N TRP A 321 9.26 20.83 -3.14
CA TRP A 321 7.99 20.49 -3.79
C TRP A 321 7.50 21.61 -4.71
N THR A 322 6.74 21.22 -5.72
CA THR A 322 6.10 22.14 -6.65
C THR A 322 4.63 21.79 -6.80
N THR A 323 3.77 22.79 -6.59
CA THR A 323 2.34 22.71 -6.88
C THR A 323 2.09 23.24 -8.29
N GLY A 324 1.50 22.41 -9.14
CA GLY A 324 1.16 22.77 -10.52
C GLY A 324 0.13 23.90 -10.59
N PRO A 325 -0.04 24.55 -11.76
CA PRO A 325 -0.96 25.66 -11.91
C PRO A 325 -2.45 25.24 -11.97
N GLY A 326 -2.74 23.99 -12.32
CA GLY A 326 -4.11 23.49 -12.43
C GLY A 326 -4.84 23.45 -11.07
N ARG A 327 -6.16 23.59 -11.12
CA ARG A 327 -7.04 23.62 -9.94
C ARG A 327 -8.29 22.82 -10.18
N TRP A 328 -8.71 22.02 -9.22
CA TRP A 328 -9.90 21.15 -9.31
C TRP A 328 -10.75 21.24 -8.04
N LYS A 329 -12.05 21.40 -8.20
CA LYS A 329 -13.00 21.05 -7.15
C LYS A 329 -13.18 19.54 -7.16
N VAL A 330 -13.19 18.91 -5.99
CA VAL A 330 -13.28 17.46 -5.89
C VAL A 330 -14.48 17.05 -5.06
N ASN A 331 -15.20 16.02 -5.50
CA ASN A 331 -16.30 15.44 -4.74
C ASN A 331 -16.51 13.98 -5.13
N CYS A 332 -17.00 13.19 -4.19
CA CYS A 332 -17.37 11.81 -4.49
C CYS A 332 -18.60 11.75 -5.40
N VAL A 333 -18.52 10.92 -6.45
CA VAL A 333 -19.61 10.66 -7.40
C VAL A 333 -19.76 9.16 -7.61
N ASN A 334 -20.94 8.71 -8.05
CA ASN A 334 -21.19 7.30 -8.34
C ASN A 334 -21.92 7.08 -9.69
N PRO A 335 -21.41 7.61 -10.82
CA PRO A 335 -22.01 7.38 -12.12
C PRO A 335 -21.88 5.90 -12.49
N SER A 336 -22.98 5.28 -12.93
CA SER A 336 -22.98 3.90 -13.45
C SER A 336 -22.34 2.86 -12.51
N GLY A 337 -22.41 3.08 -11.19
CA GLY A 337 -21.85 2.18 -10.17
C GLY A 337 -20.35 2.34 -9.91
N PHE A 338 -19.70 3.36 -10.47
CA PHE A 338 -18.31 3.72 -10.19
C PHE A 338 -18.21 4.79 -9.11
N HIS A 339 -18.03 4.39 -7.85
CA HIS A 339 -17.86 5.32 -6.73
C HIS A 339 -16.42 5.82 -6.65
N ARG A 340 -16.18 7.06 -7.09
CA ARG A 340 -14.85 7.67 -7.27
C ARG A 340 -14.85 9.14 -6.84
N LEU A 341 -13.66 9.70 -6.67
CA LEU A 341 -13.46 11.12 -6.45
C LEU A 341 -13.38 11.82 -7.81
N HIS A 342 -14.44 12.53 -8.19
CA HIS A 342 -14.46 13.29 -9.43
C HIS A 342 -13.83 14.66 -9.24
N GLY A 343 -12.97 15.08 -10.16
CA GLY A 343 -12.36 16.41 -10.17
C GLY A 343 -12.89 17.28 -11.30
N THR A 344 -13.61 18.35 -10.95
CA THR A 344 -14.07 19.36 -11.92
C THR A 344 -13.03 20.49 -12.04
N PRO A 345 -12.48 20.78 -13.23
CA PRO A 345 -11.45 21.80 -13.39
C PRO A 345 -12.00 23.22 -13.12
N VAL A 346 -11.25 23.98 -12.32
CA VAL A 346 -11.42 25.42 -12.07
C VAL A 346 -10.38 26.23 -12.83
N VAL A 347 -9.13 25.78 -12.77
CA VAL A 347 -8.04 26.24 -13.64
C VAL A 347 -7.61 25.03 -14.44
N PRO A 348 -7.94 24.97 -15.74
CA PRO A 348 -7.66 23.80 -16.55
C PRO A 348 -6.16 23.47 -16.59
N GLN A 349 -5.85 22.21 -16.37
CA GLN A 349 -4.58 21.60 -16.75
C GLN A 349 -4.96 20.26 -17.37
N HIS A 350 -4.32 19.94 -18.49
CA HIS A 350 -4.67 18.75 -19.25
C HIS A 350 -4.15 17.48 -18.55
N PHE A 351 -5.02 16.50 -18.38
CA PHE A 351 -4.67 15.14 -17.96
C PHE A 351 -5.14 14.23 -19.09
N ASN A 352 -4.23 13.48 -19.71
CA ASN A 352 -4.65 12.33 -20.51
C ASN A 352 -4.94 11.16 -19.58
N GLU A 353 -6.08 10.51 -19.79
CA GLU A 353 -6.44 9.33 -19.04
C GLU A 353 -5.68 8.11 -19.54
N LEU A 354 -5.31 7.23 -18.61
CA LEU A 354 -4.79 5.92 -18.97
C LEU A 354 -5.97 4.97 -19.19
N PRO A 355 -6.05 4.24 -20.33
CA PRO A 355 -7.10 3.26 -20.53
C PRO A 355 -7.19 2.30 -19.34
N LEU A 356 -8.41 2.11 -18.81
CA LEU A 356 -8.73 1.29 -17.61
C LEU A 356 -8.17 1.79 -16.27
N PHE A 357 -7.27 2.77 -16.26
CA PHE A 357 -6.67 3.32 -15.04
C PHE A 357 -7.11 4.77 -14.77
N ASP A 358 -7.69 5.47 -15.74
CA ASP A 358 -8.17 6.84 -15.56
C ASP A 358 -7.05 7.74 -14.96
N SER A 359 -7.40 8.62 -14.01
CA SER A 359 -6.48 9.55 -13.37
C SER A 359 -5.74 8.93 -12.16
N HIS A 360 -5.61 7.61 -12.13
CA HIS A 360 -5.04 6.84 -11.01
C HIS A 360 -3.61 7.23 -10.62
N LEU A 361 -2.80 7.78 -11.54
CA LEU A 361 -1.46 8.25 -11.21
C LEU A 361 -1.45 9.48 -10.28
N VAL A 362 -2.59 10.13 -10.07
CA VAL A 362 -2.70 11.30 -9.19
C VAL A 362 -3.59 11.12 -7.98
N ASP A 363 -4.04 9.90 -7.64
CA ASP A 363 -4.90 9.69 -6.48
C ASP A 363 -4.34 10.31 -5.18
N LEU A 364 -3.02 10.20 -4.97
CA LEU A 364 -2.36 10.82 -3.81
C LEU A 364 -1.95 12.28 -4.06
N ASN A 365 -1.47 12.59 -5.26
CA ASN A 365 -0.80 13.88 -5.53
C ASN A 365 -1.78 15.01 -5.88
N LEU A 366 -2.99 14.70 -6.35
CA LEU A 366 -4.07 15.66 -6.51
C LEU A 366 -4.71 15.93 -5.14
N GLY A 367 -4.29 17.02 -4.49
CA GLY A 367 -4.77 17.37 -3.15
C GLY A 367 -4.01 16.69 -2.01
N ILE A 368 -2.73 16.37 -2.19
CA ILE A 368 -1.88 15.78 -1.14
C ILE A 368 -1.85 16.64 0.13
N GLU A 369 -2.02 17.96 -0.01
CA GLU A 369 -2.17 18.91 1.09
C GLU A 369 -3.39 18.65 1.95
N LYS A 370 -4.52 18.28 1.32
CA LYS A 370 -5.74 17.95 2.05
C LYS A 370 -5.54 16.65 2.83
N LEU A 371 -4.89 15.66 2.22
CA LEU A 371 -4.54 14.41 2.91
C LEU A 371 -3.58 14.64 4.08
N HIS A 372 -2.57 15.48 3.90
CA HIS A 372 -1.67 15.90 4.96
C HIS A 372 -2.42 16.59 6.11
N SER A 373 -3.31 17.53 5.77
CA SER A 373 -4.17 18.22 6.74
C SER A 373 -5.07 17.25 7.51
N ILE A 374 -5.67 16.27 6.83
CA ILE A 374 -6.48 15.22 7.46
C ILE A 374 -5.61 14.41 8.44
N ALA A 375 -4.42 13.97 8.04
CA ALA A 375 -3.50 13.23 8.90
C ALA A 375 -3.10 14.05 10.14
N ALA A 376 -2.78 15.33 9.97
CA ALA A 376 -2.44 16.23 11.07
C ALA A 376 -3.61 16.40 12.05
N GLN A 377 -4.84 16.58 11.54
CA GLN A 377 -6.05 16.68 12.34
C GLN A 377 -6.33 15.39 13.12
N GLN A 378 -6.13 14.23 12.49
CA GLN A 378 -6.27 12.93 13.15
C GLN A 378 -5.23 12.76 14.27
N LEU A 379 -3.97 13.11 14.02
CA LEU A 379 -2.92 13.06 15.04
C LEU A 379 -3.20 13.98 16.22
N ALA A 380 -3.72 15.18 15.97
CA ALA A 380 -4.09 16.12 17.02
C ALA A 380 -5.26 15.62 17.89
N ALA A 381 -6.21 14.87 17.29
CA ALA A 381 -7.37 14.33 17.99
C ALA A 381 -7.14 12.95 18.63
N TYR A 382 -6.05 12.27 18.27
CA TYR A 382 -5.73 10.94 18.77
C TYR A 382 -5.36 10.98 20.27
N ARG A 383 -5.96 10.08 21.05
CA ARG A 383 -5.84 10.00 22.51
C ARG A 383 -5.36 8.64 22.96
#